data_AF-A0A2H1FCI8-F1
#
_entry.id   AF-A0A2H1FCI8-F1
#
_cell.length_a   1.000
_cell.length_b   1.000
_cell.length_c   1.000
_cell.angle_alpha   90.00
_cell.angle_beta   90.00
_cell.angle_gamma   90.00
#
_symmetry.space_group_name_H-M   'P 1'
#
loop_
_entity.id
_entity.type
_entity.pdbx_description
1 polymer ?
#
loop_
_entity_poly.entity_id
_entity_poly.type
_entity_poly.pdbx_seq_one_letter_code
_entity_poly.pdbx_strand_id
1 'polypeptide(L)'
;MNRETEIINIIEKNPGIKFREIMRETGLKNGVLSYHTRKLEENGSVKIDRKSGETRFYPLFVTEEESILITSLRRDTQRYIVLALLEDRPLSFNEIVQKAKKAPSTVSIFLSKLVDDKIVDIRTMELKKTYLLRNVDMVHEIIEKYNPILLERTAYNFADTFSSL
;
A
#
# COMPACT_ATOMS: atom_id res chain seq x y z
N MET A 1 0.12 -31.79 -1.59
CA MET A 1 -0.21 -30.36 -1.82
C MET A 1 0.67 -29.83 -2.93
N ASN A 2 0.09 -29.18 -3.95
CA ASN A 2 0.84 -28.58 -5.04
C ASN A 2 1.51 -27.28 -4.53
N ARG A 3 2.84 -27.22 -4.57
CA ARG A 3 3.63 -26.05 -4.13
C ARG A 3 3.25 -24.77 -4.87
N GLU A 4 2.85 -24.89 -6.12
CA GLU A 4 2.41 -23.75 -6.92
C GLU A 4 1.11 -23.15 -6.38
N THR A 5 0.13 -23.99 -6.03
CA THR A 5 -1.13 -23.57 -5.41
C THR A 5 -0.90 -22.92 -4.04
N GLU A 6 0.03 -23.47 -3.24
CA GLU A 6 0.41 -22.89 -1.95
C GLU A 6 0.99 -21.46 -2.13
N ILE A 7 1.90 -21.28 -3.08
CA ILE A 7 2.51 -19.98 -3.40
C ILE A 7 1.47 -18.99 -3.92
N ILE A 8 0.59 -19.41 -4.85
CA ILE A 8 -0.49 -18.56 -5.37
C ILE A 8 -1.39 -18.09 -4.23
N ASN A 9 -1.85 -19.00 -3.37
CA ASN A 9 -2.74 -18.65 -2.25
C ASN A 9 -2.11 -17.62 -1.30
N ILE A 10 -0.79 -17.72 -1.05
CA ILE A 10 -0.08 -16.76 -0.21
C ILE A 10 0.00 -15.39 -0.89
N ILE A 11 0.24 -15.35 -2.20
CA ILE A 11 0.30 -14.11 -2.99
C ILE A 11 -1.08 -13.45 -3.07
N GLU A 12 -2.16 -14.23 -3.23
CA GLU A 12 -3.54 -13.74 -3.24
C GLU A 12 -3.97 -13.14 -1.91
N LYS A 13 -3.57 -13.76 -0.80
CA LYS A 13 -3.83 -13.23 0.54
C LYS A 13 -2.97 -12.01 0.86
N ASN A 14 -1.78 -11.91 0.26
CA ASN A 14 -0.80 -10.87 0.55
C ASN A 14 -0.22 -10.23 -0.72
N PRO A 15 -1.01 -9.52 -1.55
CA PRO A 15 -0.45 -8.88 -2.74
C PRO A 15 0.68 -7.91 -2.38
N GLY A 16 1.74 -7.91 -3.19
CA GLY A 16 2.97 -7.16 -2.93
C GLY A 16 3.92 -7.81 -1.91
N ILE A 17 3.67 -9.07 -1.53
CA ILE A 17 4.58 -9.87 -0.70
C ILE A 17 5.94 -10.02 -1.37
N LYS A 18 7.01 -9.99 -0.57
CA LYS A 18 8.39 -10.16 -1.05
C LYS A 18 8.77 -11.63 -1.11
N PHE A 19 9.75 -11.95 -1.95
CA PHE A 19 10.31 -13.30 -2.08
C PHE A 19 10.68 -13.93 -0.71
N ARG A 20 11.38 -13.17 0.14
CA ARG A 20 11.80 -13.64 1.48
C ARG A 20 10.62 -13.90 2.41
N GLU A 21 9.52 -13.18 2.24
CA GLU A 21 8.32 -13.38 3.05
C GLU A 21 7.62 -14.68 2.60
N ILE A 22 7.50 -14.92 1.29
CA ILE A 22 7.00 -16.20 0.77
C ILE A 22 7.85 -17.36 1.30
N MET A 23 9.18 -17.26 1.28
CA MET A 23 10.06 -18.30 1.83
C MET A 23 9.76 -18.62 3.30
N ARG A 24 9.47 -17.60 4.13
CA ARG A 24 9.14 -17.82 5.55
C ARG A 24 7.79 -18.50 5.71
N GLU A 25 6.78 -18.07 4.94
CA GLU A 25 5.42 -18.63 5.02
C GLU A 25 5.37 -20.08 4.51
N THR A 26 6.11 -20.41 3.44
CA THR A 26 6.08 -21.76 2.84
C THR A 26 7.16 -22.70 3.37
N GLY A 27 8.16 -22.19 4.10
CA GLY A 27 9.36 -22.93 4.49
C GLY A 27 10.25 -23.38 3.32
N LEU A 28 10.06 -22.80 2.12
CA LEU A 28 10.80 -23.22 0.92
C LEU A 28 12.20 -22.60 0.88
N LYS A 29 13.19 -23.39 0.45
CA LYS A 29 14.54 -22.90 0.15
C LYS A 29 14.54 -22.04 -1.10
N ASN A 30 15.51 -21.12 -1.20
CA ASN A 30 15.59 -20.12 -2.26
C ASN A 30 15.49 -20.73 -3.67
N GLY A 31 16.30 -21.75 -3.99
CA GLY A 31 16.28 -22.38 -5.33
C GLY A 31 14.93 -23.01 -5.69
N VAL A 32 14.26 -23.64 -4.71
CA VAL A 32 12.95 -24.27 -4.93
C VAL A 32 11.88 -23.21 -5.16
N LEU A 33 11.85 -22.16 -4.34
CA LEU A 33 10.90 -21.07 -4.53
C LEU A 33 11.15 -20.36 -5.86
N SER A 34 12.42 -20.08 -6.19
CA SER A 34 12.81 -19.41 -7.45
C SER A 34 12.29 -20.17 -8.67
N TYR A 35 12.48 -21.50 -8.69
CA TYR A 35 11.94 -22.37 -9.73
C TYR A 35 10.42 -22.23 -9.87
N HIS A 36 9.67 -22.38 -8.78
CA HIS A 36 8.21 -22.29 -8.82
C HIS A 36 7.73 -20.89 -9.21
N THR A 37 8.32 -19.82 -8.65
CA THR A 37 7.93 -18.45 -8.98
C THR A 37 8.20 -18.09 -10.43
N ARG A 38 9.29 -18.58 -11.01
CA ARG A 38 9.60 -18.39 -12.43
C ARG A 38 8.58 -19.11 -13.30
N LYS A 39 8.28 -20.37 -12.99
CA LYS A 39 7.26 -21.14 -13.72
C LYS A 39 5.88 -20.49 -13.63
N LEU A 40 5.51 -19.95 -12.46
CA LEU A 40 4.27 -19.22 -12.23
C LEU A 40 4.20 -17.87 -12.96
N GLU A 41 5.34 -17.23 -13.19
CA GLU A 41 5.39 -16.01 -14.01
C GLU A 41 5.28 -16.36 -15.50
N GLU A 42 6.04 -17.35 -15.97
CA GLU A 42 6.08 -17.79 -17.37
C GLU A 42 4.72 -18.32 -17.84
N ASN A 43 3.98 -19.03 -16.98
CA ASN A 43 2.64 -19.52 -17.30
C ASN A 43 1.54 -18.47 -17.06
N GLY A 44 1.91 -17.25 -16.66
CA GLY A 44 0.98 -16.16 -16.39
C GLY A 44 0.03 -16.43 -15.24
N SER A 45 0.47 -17.11 -14.16
CA SER A 45 -0.32 -17.31 -12.94
C SER A 45 -0.08 -16.21 -11.89
N VAL A 46 1.08 -15.54 -11.92
CA VAL A 46 1.42 -14.46 -10.98
C VAL A 46 2.15 -13.33 -11.70
N LYS A 47 1.97 -12.10 -11.22
CA LYS A 47 2.71 -10.92 -11.67
C LYS A 47 3.89 -10.66 -10.73
N ILE A 48 5.07 -10.44 -11.29
CA ILE A 48 6.29 -10.12 -10.53
C ILE A 48 6.78 -8.72 -10.89
N ASP A 49 6.74 -7.80 -9.93
CA ASP A 49 7.39 -6.49 -10.06
C ASP A 49 8.82 -6.53 -9.52
N ARG A 50 9.77 -6.03 -10.32
CA ARG A 50 11.20 -5.94 -9.98
C ARG A 50 11.70 -4.49 -9.96
N LYS A 51 10.85 -3.48 -10.22
CA LYS A 51 11.26 -2.07 -10.39
C LYS A 51 11.69 -1.37 -9.09
N SER A 52 11.28 -1.90 -7.94
CA SER A 52 11.36 -1.19 -6.65
C SER A 52 12.63 -1.48 -5.83
N GLY A 53 13.68 -2.05 -6.43
CA GLY A 53 14.85 -2.59 -5.69
C GLY A 53 14.55 -3.85 -4.86
N GLU A 54 13.28 -4.25 -4.81
CA GLU A 54 12.79 -5.46 -4.16
C GLU A 54 11.80 -6.17 -5.10
N THR A 55 11.91 -7.49 -5.21
CA THR A 55 10.96 -8.31 -5.97
C THR A 55 9.66 -8.49 -5.20
N ARG A 56 8.55 -8.07 -5.79
CA ARG A 56 7.20 -8.16 -5.22
C ARG A 56 6.29 -8.99 -6.10
N PHE A 57 5.44 -9.78 -5.46
CA PHE A 57 4.54 -10.72 -6.11
C PHE A 57 3.09 -10.26 -5.96
N TYR A 58 2.35 -10.28 -7.06
CA TYR A 58 0.96 -9.87 -7.11
C TYR A 58 0.12 -10.93 -7.82
N PRO A 59 -1.16 -11.07 -7.45
CA PRO A 59 -2.14 -11.77 -8.28
C PRO A 59 -2.32 -11.09 -9.64
N LEU A 60 -2.74 -11.83 -10.65
CA LEU A 60 -2.95 -11.30 -12.00
C LEU A 60 -4.06 -10.26 -12.08
N PHE A 61 -5.08 -10.40 -11.22
CA PHE A 61 -6.21 -9.48 -11.18
C PHE A 61 -5.84 -8.12 -10.58
N VAL A 62 -4.65 -7.96 -9.99
CA VAL A 62 -4.16 -6.68 -9.47
C VAL A 62 -3.58 -5.85 -10.61
N THR A 63 -4.21 -4.71 -10.87
CA THR A 63 -3.79 -3.73 -11.86
C THR A 63 -2.45 -3.07 -11.49
N GLU A 64 -1.82 -2.36 -12.43
CA GLU A 64 -0.60 -1.59 -12.12
C GLU A 64 -0.87 -0.51 -11.06
N GLU A 65 -1.99 0.20 -11.17
CA GLU A 65 -2.38 1.24 -10.21
C GLU A 65 -2.58 0.68 -8.80
N GLU A 66 -3.34 -0.41 -8.66
CA GLU A 66 -3.50 -1.10 -7.38
C GLU A 66 -2.15 -1.59 -6.84
N SER A 67 -1.26 -2.11 -7.69
CA SER A 67 0.06 -2.59 -7.24
C SER A 67 0.94 -1.47 -6.66
N ILE A 68 0.85 -0.26 -7.20
CA ILE A 68 1.56 0.93 -6.70
C ILE A 68 0.96 1.38 -5.36
N LEU A 69 -0.37 1.40 -5.24
CA LEU A 69 -1.08 1.71 -4.00
C LEU A 69 -0.79 0.69 -2.89
N ILE A 70 -0.87 -0.62 -3.20
CA ILE A 70 -0.54 -1.71 -2.28
C ILE A 70 0.92 -1.60 -1.80
N THR A 71 1.85 -1.28 -2.71
CA THR A 71 3.26 -1.03 -2.34
C THR A 71 3.38 0.12 -1.35
N SER A 72 2.64 1.20 -1.57
CA SER A 72 2.64 2.39 -0.71
C SER A 72 2.02 2.11 0.66
N LEU A 73 0.91 1.38 0.72
CA LEU A 73 0.25 0.96 1.97
C LEU A 73 1.12 -0.02 2.80
N ARG A 74 2.01 -0.78 2.16
CA ARG A 74 2.98 -1.63 2.86
C ARG A 74 4.13 -0.85 3.50
N ARG A 75 4.39 0.39 3.08
CA ARG A 75 5.47 1.24 3.61
C ARG A 75 4.92 2.17 4.68
N ASP A 76 5.46 2.09 5.90
CA ASP A 76 4.90 2.75 7.08
C ASP A 76 4.53 4.22 6.88
N THR A 77 5.47 5.07 6.46
CA THR A 77 5.17 6.50 6.33
C THR A 77 4.17 6.81 5.22
N GLN A 78 4.29 6.18 4.05
CA GLN A 78 3.34 6.37 2.95
C GLN A 78 1.94 5.91 3.37
N ARG A 79 1.84 4.77 4.08
CA ARG A 79 0.59 4.29 4.66
C ARG A 79 -0.04 5.34 5.58
N TYR A 80 0.70 5.90 6.53
CA TYR A 80 0.15 6.91 7.44
C TYR A 80 -0.35 8.17 6.72
N ILE A 81 0.33 8.60 5.63
CA ILE A 81 -0.12 9.73 4.82
C ILE A 81 -1.41 9.37 4.06
N VAL A 82 -1.47 8.20 3.41
CA VAL A 82 -2.67 7.74 2.70
C VAL A 82 -3.87 7.63 3.65
N LEU A 83 -3.67 7.05 4.83
CA LEU A 83 -4.71 6.93 5.85
C LEU A 83 -5.19 8.29 6.37
N ALA A 84 -4.29 9.27 6.51
CA ALA A 84 -4.69 10.63 6.89
C ALA A 84 -5.58 11.28 5.82
N LEU A 85 -5.38 10.94 4.54
CA LEU A 85 -6.12 11.49 3.41
C LEU A 85 -7.42 10.75 3.08
N LEU A 86 -7.82 9.75 3.88
CA LEU A 86 -9.14 9.09 3.77
C LEU A 86 -10.29 9.96 4.33
N GLU A 87 -10.02 11.17 4.82
CA GLU A 87 -11.08 12.10 5.21
C GLU A 87 -11.91 12.54 4.00
N ASP A 88 -13.20 12.81 4.23
CA ASP A 88 -14.15 13.36 3.24
C ASP A 88 -13.87 14.83 2.87
N ARG A 89 -12.61 15.28 2.97
CA ARG A 89 -12.17 16.62 2.59
C ARG A 89 -10.67 16.67 2.24
N PRO A 90 -10.25 17.66 1.43
CA PRO A 90 -8.83 17.93 1.22
C PRO A 90 -8.12 18.38 2.49
N LEU A 91 -6.85 17.97 2.65
CA LEU A 91 -6.00 18.35 3.79
C LEU A 91 -4.85 19.24 3.36
N SER A 92 -4.48 20.21 4.19
CA SER A 92 -3.23 20.95 4.05
C SER A 92 -2.01 20.10 4.45
N PHE A 93 -0.82 20.51 4.01
CA PHE A 93 0.42 19.84 4.39
C PHE A 93 0.60 19.70 5.92
N ASN A 94 0.28 20.77 6.67
CA ASN A 94 0.43 20.77 8.13
C ASN A 94 -0.54 19.79 8.79
N GLU A 95 -1.77 19.67 8.31
CA GLU A 95 -2.73 18.69 8.83
C GLU A 95 -2.24 17.26 8.58
N ILE A 96 -1.69 16.98 7.40
CA ILE A 96 -1.10 15.67 7.08
C ILE A 96 0.06 15.36 8.03
N VAL A 97 0.94 16.33 8.31
CA VAL A 97 2.05 16.16 9.26
C VAL A 97 1.55 15.77 10.65
N GLN A 98 0.54 16.48 11.16
CA GLN A 98 -0.03 16.21 12.48
C GLN A 98 -0.69 14.84 12.54
N LYS A 99 -1.49 14.48 11.52
CA LYS A 99 -2.20 13.19 11.47
C LYS A 99 -1.28 12.00 11.25
N ALA A 100 -0.31 12.12 10.33
CA ALA A 100 0.65 11.05 10.06
C ALA A 100 1.63 10.83 11.22
N LYS A 101 1.77 11.80 12.14
CA LYS A 101 2.70 11.78 13.27
C LYS A 101 4.15 11.49 12.81
N LYS A 102 4.58 12.19 11.74
CA LYS A 102 5.93 12.09 11.15
C LYS A 102 6.55 13.48 11.01
N ALA A 103 7.88 13.52 10.89
CA ALA A 103 8.59 14.78 10.70
C ALA A 103 8.17 15.44 9.37
N PRO A 104 8.06 16.79 9.32
CA PRO A 104 7.66 17.51 8.10
C PRO A 104 8.50 17.16 6.86
N SER A 105 9.82 17.06 7.01
CA SER A 105 10.72 16.68 5.91
C SER A 105 10.40 15.29 5.36
N THR A 106 10.09 14.34 6.24
CA THR A 106 9.69 12.98 5.88
C THR A 106 8.36 12.99 5.15
N VAL A 107 7.35 13.71 5.65
CA VAL A 107 6.05 13.83 4.98
C VAL A 107 6.21 14.47 3.61
N SER A 108 7.01 15.52 3.47
CA SER A 108 7.26 16.17 2.18
C SER A 108 7.80 15.20 1.15
N ILE A 109 8.80 14.38 1.49
CA ILE A 109 9.40 13.41 0.56
C ILE A 109 8.37 12.37 0.11
N PHE A 110 7.66 11.77 1.06
CA PHE A 110 6.72 10.69 0.74
C PHE A 110 5.42 11.18 0.11
N LEU A 111 4.96 12.38 0.45
CA LEU A 111 3.80 13.01 -0.17
C LEU A 111 4.08 13.36 -1.64
N SER A 112 5.25 13.93 -1.94
CA SER A 112 5.67 14.14 -3.34
C SER A 112 5.70 12.81 -4.10
N LYS A 113 6.25 11.75 -3.51
CA LYS A 113 6.26 10.43 -4.14
C LYS A 113 4.85 9.89 -4.40
N LEU A 114 3.91 10.09 -3.47
CA LEU A 114 2.51 9.67 -3.63
C LEU A 114 1.79 10.47 -4.73
N VAL A 115 2.18 11.72 -4.95
CA VAL A 115 1.69 12.54 -6.07
C VAL A 115 2.26 12.05 -7.40
N ASP A 116 3.58 11.79 -7.45
CA ASP A 116 4.24 11.23 -8.64
C ASP A 116 3.65 9.85 -9.02
N ASP A 117 3.34 9.04 -8.00
CA ASP A 117 2.69 7.74 -8.12
C ASP A 117 1.20 7.82 -8.43
N LYS A 118 0.66 9.03 -8.61
CA LYS A 118 -0.74 9.24 -9.00
C LYS A 118 -1.78 8.77 -7.96
N ILE A 119 -1.35 8.54 -6.71
CA ILE A 119 -2.22 8.17 -5.59
C ILE A 119 -2.89 9.41 -4.98
N VAL A 120 -2.16 10.53 -4.93
CA VAL A 120 -2.59 11.79 -4.32
C VAL A 120 -2.64 12.89 -5.38
N ASP A 121 -3.72 13.67 -5.38
CA ASP A 121 -3.85 14.89 -6.16
C ASP A 121 -3.58 16.13 -5.32
N ILE A 122 -3.09 17.18 -5.98
CA ILE A 122 -2.88 18.50 -5.39
C ILE A 122 -3.95 19.44 -5.93
N ARG A 123 -4.62 20.17 -5.02
CA ARG A 123 -5.51 21.29 -5.36
C ARG A 123 -5.03 22.57 -4.68
N THR A 124 -5.38 23.70 -5.27
CA THR A 124 -5.17 25.00 -4.65
C THR A 124 -6.51 25.52 -4.14
N MET A 125 -6.62 25.71 -2.83
CA MET A 125 -7.78 26.30 -2.16
C MET A 125 -7.30 27.49 -1.34
N GLU A 126 -7.92 28.66 -1.50
CA GLU A 126 -7.54 29.88 -0.76
C GLU A 126 -6.03 30.20 -0.80
N LEU A 127 -5.41 30.07 -1.99
CA LEU A 127 -3.97 30.26 -2.23
C LEU A 127 -3.05 29.26 -1.50
N LYS A 128 -3.60 28.20 -0.90
CA LYS A 128 -2.85 27.14 -0.22
C LYS A 128 -2.98 25.82 -0.96
N LYS A 129 -1.90 25.04 -0.97
CA LYS A 129 -1.92 23.66 -1.48
C LYS A 129 -2.65 22.76 -0.50
N THR A 130 -3.60 22.00 -1.03
CA THR A 130 -4.34 20.95 -0.35
C THR A 130 -4.18 19.65 -1.12
N TYR A 131 -4.31 18.53 -0.43
CA TYR A 131 -4.05 17.20 -0.94
C TYR A 131 -5.26 16.31 -0.69
N LEU A 132 -5.55 15.43 -1.64
CA LEU A 132 -6.65 14.47 -1.57
C LEU A 132 -6.24 13.18 -2.26
N LEU A 133 -6.85 12.05 -1.88
CA LEU A 133 -6.71 10.81 -2.64
C LEU A 133 -7.38 10.96 -4.00
N ARG A 134 -6.72 10.48 -5.05
CA ARG A 134 -7.28 10.49 -6.40
C ARG A 134 -8.48 9.55 -6.54
N ASN A 135 -8.40 8.38 -5.91
CA ASN A 135 -9.44 7.37 -5.92
C ASN A 135 -9.62 6.82 -4.51
N VAL A 136 -10.52 7.44 -3.75
CA VAL A 136 -10.84 7.08 -2.36
C VAL A 136 -11.42 5.66 -2.28
N ASP A 137 -12.35 5.32 -3.19
CA ASP A 137 -13.00 4.01 -3.23
C ASP A 137 -12.00 2.87 -3.39
N MET A 138 -11.06 2.99 -4.34
CA MET A 138 -10.00 1.99 -4.52
C MET A 138 -9.11 1.83 -3.27
N VAL A 139 -8.83 2.93 -2.57
CA VAL A 139 -8.06 2.86 -1.32
C VAL A 139 -8.85 2.11 -0.25
N HIS A 140 -10.14 2.41 -0.10
CA HIS A 140 -11.02 1.67 0.81
C HIS A 140 -11.08 0.18 0.46
N GLU A 141 -11.39 -0.17 -0.78
CA GLU A 141 -11.49 -1.56 -1.24
C GLU A 141 -10.21 -2.36 -0.96
N ILE A 142 -9.03 -1.79 -1.26
CA ILE A 142 -7.75 -2.46 -1.00
C ILE A 142 -7.51 -2.66 0.49
N ILE A 143 -7.80 -1.63 1.31
CA ILE A 143 -7.60 -1.75 2.76
C ILE A 143 -8.56 -2.77 3.36
N GLU A 144 -9.85 -2.72 3.01
CA GLU A 144 -10.84 -3.70 3.48
C GLU A 144 -10.46 -5.13 3.12
N LYS A 145 -9.99 -5.33 1.88
CA LYS A 145 -9.68 -6.67 1.37
C LYS A 145 -8.44 -7.28 2.00
N TYR A 146 -7.38 -6.50 2.23
CA TYR A 146 -6.07 -7.05 2.61
C TYR A 146 -5.58 -6.63 4.00
N ASN A 147 -6.12 -5.57 4.59
CA ASN A 147 -5.71 -5.11 5.91
C ASN A 147 -6.80 -4.28 6.64
N PRO A 148 -7.97 -4.88 6.93
CA PRO A 148 -9.14 -4.15 7.45
C PRO A 148 -8.88 -3.47 8.80
N ILE A 149 -7.95 -3.99 9.59
CA ILE A 149 -7.51 -3.41 10.87
C ILE A 149 -6.98 -1.97 10.71
N LEU A 150 -6.50 -1.59 9.51
CA LEU A 150 -6.08 -0.22 9.26
C LEU A 150 -7.25 0.78 9.29
N LEU A 151 -8.46 0.39 8.85
CA LEU A 151 -9.65 1.25 8.89
C LEU A 151 -10.19 1.41 10.32
N GLU A 152 -10.10 0.36 11.12
CA GLU A 152 -10.43 0.46 12.55
C GLU A 152 -9.50 1.46 13.23
N ARG A 153 -8.20 1.38 12.96
CA ARG A 153 -7.21 2.31 13.53
C ARG A 153 -7.45 3.74 13.09
N THR A 154 -7.87 4.00 11.86
CA THR A 154 -8.24 5.36 11.48
C THR A 154 -9.43 5.83 12.31
N ALA A 155 -10.51 5.04 12.40
CA ALA A 155 -11.68 5.39 13.21
C ALA A 155 -11.35 5.68 14.69
N TYR A 156 -10.53 4.84 15.34
CA TYR A 156 -10.10 5.04 16.73
C TYR A 156 -9.18 6.27 16.91
N ASN A 157 -8.18 6.46 16.03
CA ASN A 157 -7.28 7.62 16.12
C ASN A 157 -8.03 8.94 15.86
N PHE A 158 -9.09 8.93 15.04
CA PHE A 158 -9.95 10.09 14.84
C PHE A 158 -10.82 10.36 16.08
N ALA A 159 -11.40 9.33 16.71
CA ALA A 159 -12.20 9.49 17.94
C ALA A 159 -11.41 10.10 19.12
N ASP A 160 -10.14 9.72 19.28
CA ASP A 160 -9.26 10.27 20.33
C ASP A 160 -8.92 11.76 20.11
N THR A 161 -8.94 12.21 18.84
CA THR A 161 -8.69 13.62 18.49
C THR A 161 -9.89 14.51 18.84
N PHE A 162 -11.12 13.97 18.83
CA PHE A 162 -12.35 14.69 19.21
C PHE A 162 -12.64 14.67 20.71
N SER A 163 -12.14 13.69 21.47
CA SER A 163 -12.30 13.64 22.93
C SER A 163 -11.30 14.53 23.70
N SER A 164 -10.38 15.19 23.00
CA SER A 164 -9.33 16.04 23.58
C SER A 164 -9.56 17.55 23.34
N LEU A 165 -10.77 17.95 22.93
CA LEU A 165 -11.21 19.34 22.71
C LEU A 165 -12.26 19.77 23.74
#